data_AF-A0A2H0MGL6-F1
#
_entry.id   AF-A0A2H0MGL6-F1
#
_cell.length_a   1.000
_cell.length_b   1.000
_cell.length_c   1.000
_cell.angle_alpha   90.00
_cell.angle_beta   90.00
_cell.angle_gamma   90.00
#
_symmetry.space_group_name_H-M   'P 1'
#
loop_
_entity.id
_entity.type
_entity.pdbx_description
1 polymer ?
#
loop_
_entity_poly.entity_id
_entity_poly.type
_entity_poly.pdbx_seq_one_letter_code
_entity_poly.pdbx_strand_id
1 'polypeptide(L)' 'SEEDIVELNIPTGIPLVYELDGNFTPLRHYYLGDPEAVKKAAEAVAQQGKAK' A
#
# COMPACT_ATOMS: atom_id res chain seq x y z
N SER A 1 -11.14 8.46 -5.45
CA SER A 1 -12.59 8.24 -5.29
C SER A 1 -12.83 7.21 -4.21
N GLU A 2 -14.07 6.97 -3.78
CA GLU A 2 -14.34 5.90 -2.79
C GLU A 2 -13.88 4.53 -3.31
N GLU A 3 -14.01 4.30 -4.63
CA GLU A 3 -13.55 3.08 -5.30
C GLU A 3 -12.03 2.87 -5.13
N ASP A 4 -11.23 3.94 -5.29
CA ASP A 4 -9.77 3.87 -5.15
C ASP A 4 -9.32 3.50 -3.73
N ILE A 5 -10.13 3.84 -2.72
CA ILE A 5 -9.82 3.54 -1.31
C ILE A 5 -10.12 2.07 -1.01
N VAL A 6 -11.23 1.53 -1.52
CA VAL A 6 -11.63 0.14 -1.23
C VAL A 6 -10.78 -0.89 -1.98
N GLU A 7 -10.18 -0.52 -3.12
CA GLU A 7 -9.28 -1.39 -3.89
C GLU A 7 -7.81 -1.35 -3.40
N LEU A 8 -7.48 -0.45 -2.46
CA LEU A 8 -6.12 -0.28 -1.96
C LEU A 8 -5.72 -1.38 -0.96
N ASN A 9 -4.97 -2.37 -1.44
CA ASN A 9 -4.42 -3.44 -0.61
C ASN A 9 -3.04 -3.07 -0.04
N ILE A 10 -2.99 -2.68 1.23
CA ILE A 10 -1.75 -2.31 1.92
C ILE A 10 -1.05 -3.58 2.46
N PRO A 11 0.18 -3.90 2.02
CA PRO A 11 0.94 -5.04 2.50
C PRO A 11 1.29 -4.91 3.99
N THR A 12 1.23 -6.02 4.71
CA THR A 12 1.54 -6.05 6.15
C THR A 12 3.05 -6.17 6.40
N GLY A 13 3.55 -5.49 7.43
CA GLY A 13 4.95 -5.58 7.85
C GLY A 13 5.96 -4.83 6.97
N ILE A 14 5.49 -4.07 5.98
CA ILE A 14 6.34 -3.27 5.09
C ILE A 14 6.13 -1.78 5.37
N PRO A 15 7.18 -0.99 5.63
CA PRO A 15 7.03 0.44 5.86
C PRO A 15 6.53 1.16 4.61
N LEU A 16 5.45 1.94 4.75
CA LEU A 16 4.94 2.85 3.74
C LEU A 16 5.40 4.27 4.10
N VAL A 17 6.20 4.87 3.23
CA VAL A 17 6.74 6.23 3.41
C VAL A 17 5.86 7.21 2.66
N TYR A 18 5.47 8.29 3.33
CA TYR A 18 4.88 9.46 2.72
C TYR A 18 5.83 10.64 2.83
N GLU A 19 5.97 11.39 1.75
CA GLU A 19 6.60 12.70 1.77
C GLU A 19 5.53 13.75 1.58
N LEU A 20 5.52 14.71 2.51
CA LEU A 20 4.51 15.76 2.59
C LEU A 20 5.15 17.12 2.30
N ASP A 21 4.36 18.05 1.78
CA ASP A 21 4.72 19.46 1.72
C ASP A 21 4.48 20.18 3.07
N GLY A 22 4.79 21.47 3.13
CA GLY A 22 4.60 22.29 4.33
C GLY A 22 3.13 22.46 4.76
N ASN A 23 2.17 22.09 3.91
CA ASN A 23 0.74 22.09 4.21
C ASN A 23 0.21 20.69 4.56
N PHE A 24 1.10 19.73 4.81
CA PHE A 24 0.78 18.31 5.06
C PHE A 24 0.06 17.62 3.89
N THR A 25 0.28 18.10 2.66
CA THR A 25 -0.24 17.46 1.45
C THR A 25 0.75 16.39 0.98
N PRO A 26 0.31 15.15 0.70
CA PRO A 26 1.20 14.12 0.20
C PRO A 26 1.69 14.42 -1.22
N LEU A 27 3.02 14.50 -1.37
CA LEU A 27 3.72 14.69 -2.64
C LEU A 27 4.02 13.34 -3.31
N ARG A 28 4.46 12.36 -2.53
CA ARG A 28 4.73 11.00 -2.99
C ARG A 28 4.58 9.99 -1.86
N HIS A 29 4.29 8.76 -2.23
CA HIS A 29 4.32 7.63 -1.31
C HIS A 29 4.97 6.42 -1.98
N TYR A 30 5.67 5.62 -1.20
CA TYR A 30 6.29 4.38 -1.69
C TYR A 30 6.59 3.43 -0.53
N TYR A 31 6.62 2.14 -0.83
CA TYR A 31 7.03 1.12 0.12
C TYR A 31 8.55 1.03 0.21
N LEU A 32 9.10 0.90 1.41
CA LEU A 32 10.52 0.66 1.63
C LEU A 32 10.83 -0.84 1.54
N GLY A 33 11.81 -1.18 0.69
CA GLY A 33 12.31 -2.54 0.54
C GLY A 33 12.33 -3.00 -0.91
N ASP A 34 12.35 -4.33 -1.08
CA ASP A 34 12.39 -4.97 -2.38
C ASP A 34 11.00 -4.91 -3.09
N PRO A 35 10.90 -4.39 -4.33
CA PRO A 35 9.63 -4.24 -5.03
C PRO A 35 8.86 -5.55 -5.25
N GLU A 36 9.56 -6.67 -5.48
CA GLU A 36 8.92 -7.97 -5.69
C GLU A 36 8.33 -8.51 -4.39
N ALA A 37 9.03 -8.34 -3.26
CA ALA A 37 8.50 -8.70 -1.94
C ALA A 37 7.26 -7.88 -1.58
N VAL A 38 7.27 -6.57 -1.86
CA VAL A 38 6.12 -5.67 -1.66
C VAL A 38 4.91 -6.13 -2.46
N LYS A 39 5.12 -6.41 -3.75
CA LYS A 39 4.06 -6.86 -4.65
C LYS A 39 3.44 -8.17 -4.17
N LYS A 40 4.25 -9.16 -3.80
CA LYS A 40 3.77 -10.45 -3.27
C LYS A 40 2.98 -10.28 -1.98
N ALA A 41 3.42 -9.40 -1.08
CA ALA A 41 2.71 -9.12 0.16
C ALA A 41 1.36 -8.44 -0.08
N ALA A 42 1.29 -7.50 -1.03
CA ALA A 42 0.03 -6.83 -1.40
C ALA A 42 -0.95 -7.81 -2.07
N GLU A 43 -0.46 -8.68 -2.95
CA GLU A 43 -1.25 -9.76 -3.56
C GLU A 43 -1.77 -10.75 -2.51
N ALA A 44 -0.95 -11.08 -1.50
CA ALA A 44 -1.37 -11.94 -0.40
C ALA A 44 -2.52 -11.31 0.40
N VAL A 45 -2.45 -10.01 0.70
CA VAL A 45 -3.54 -9.27 1.37
C VAL A 45 -4.81 -9.27 0.54
N ALA A 46 -4.71 -9.02 -0.78
CA ALA A 46 -5.87 -9.07 -1.68
C ALA A 46 -6.54 -10.46 -1.72
N GLN A 47 -5.78 -11.53 -1.48
CA GLN A 47 -6.29 -12.89 -1.43
C GLN A 47 -6.87 -13.30 -0.06
N GLN A 48 -6.52 -12.61 1.03
CA GLN A 48 -7.02 -12.93 2.38
C GLN A 48 -8.55 -12.85 2.49
N GLY A 49 -9.20 -11.98 1.69
CA GLY A 49 -10.66 -11.86 1.64
C GLY A 49 -11.36 -12.88 0.74
N LYS A 50 -10.64 -13.69 -0.03
CA LYS A 50 -11.24 -14.74 -0.87
C LYS A 50 -11.57 -15.93 0.02
N ALA A 51 -12.87 -16.25 0.11
CA ALA A 51 -13.33 -17.45 0.81
C ALA A 51 -12.60 -18.68 0.26
N LYS A 52 -12.18 -19.54 1.18
CA LYS A 52 -11.50 -20.81 0.89
C LYS A 52 -12.41 -21.77 0.14
#